data_AF-A0AA36BD63-F1
#
_entry.id   AF-A0AA36BD63-F1
#
_cell.length_a   1.000
_cell.length_b   1.000
_cell.length_c   1.000
_cell.angle_alpha   90.00
_cell.angle_beta   90.00
_cell.angle_gamma   90.00
#
_symmetry.space_group_name_H-M   'P 1'
#
loop_
_entity.id
_entity.type
_entity.pdbx_description
1 polymer ?
#
loop_
_entity_poly.entity_id
_entity_poly.type
_entity_poly.pdbx_seq_one_letter_code
_entity_poly.pdbx_strand_id
1 'polypeptide(L)'
;MFYFQLSCDKRGLLTNTSYTGVARKTQLNVINETQQQILRGAIGQFQMAAANQSLRPKVVALYKTLLHLGKDYPKGYEYFRTKLKTVFIKNQNLTDPKDIELMIARGEYIVKELEALYMLKKYRTLKRRYGDVK
;
A
#
# COMPACT_ATOMS: atom_id res chain seq x y z
N MET A 1 -8.46 85.80 -10.45
CA MET A 1 -8.25 84.85 -9.33
C MET A 1 -9.41 83.87 -9.37
N PHE A 2 -9.08 82.58 -9.46
CA PHE A 2 -9.94 81.51 -9.98
C PHE A 2 -11.20 81.24 -9.15
N TYR A 3 -12.31 81.14 -9.87
CA TYR A 3 -13.61 80.63 -9.41
C TYR A 3 -13.53 79.12 -9.19
N PHE A 4 -14.22 78.59 -8.18
CA PHE A 4 -14.80 77.25 -8.30
C PHE A 4 -16.20 77.19 -7.71
N GLN A 5 -17.12 77.14 -8.67
CA GLN A 5 -18.56 76.94 -8.66
C GLN A 5 -19.08 75.98 -7.58
N LEU A 6 -20.14 76.41 -6.88
CA LEU A 6 -21.14 75.52 -6.28
C LEU A 6 -21.89 74.77 -7.41
N SER A 7 -21.73 73.46 -7.51
CA SER A 7 -22.63 72.60 -8.28
C SER A 7 -23.43 71.71 -7.34
N CYS A 8 -24.75 71.95 -7.29
CA CYS A 8 -25.73 70.96 -6.86
C CYS A 8 -25.73 69.79 -7.84
N ASP A 9 -25.61 68.55 -7.35
CA ASP A 9 -26.16 67.39 -8.08
C ASP A 9 -27.18 66.68 -7.17
N LYS A 10 -28.43 66.62 -7.65
CA LYS A 10 -29.59 66.01 -7.00
C LYS A 10 -29.53 64.48 -7.15
N ARG A 11 -28.48 63.81 -6.70
CA ARG A 11 -28.42 62.35 -6.68
C ARG A 11 -27.62 61.91 -5.45
N GLY A 12 -28.35 61.54 -4.40
CA GLY A 12 -27.78 61.05 -3.16
C GLY A 12 -26.93 59.81 -3.38
N LEU A 13 -25.62 60.00 -3.49
CA LEU A 13 -24.62 58.96 -3.31
C LEU A 13 -23.51 59.55 -2.45
N LEU A 14 -23.56 59.19 -1.17
CA LEU A 14 -22.48 59.42 -0.23
C LEU A 14 -21.22 58.74 -0.77
N THR A 15 -20.13 59.49 -0.85
CA THR A 15 -18.82 58.96 -1.17
C THR A 15 -18.35 58.08 -0.02
N ASN A 16 -17.99 56.84 -0.33
CA ASN A 16 -17.49 55.91 0.66
C ASN A 16 -16.07 56.32 1.09
N THR A 17 -15.97 57.10 2.15
CA THR A 17 -14.76 57.18 2.96
C THR A 17 -14.77 55.99 3.92
N SER A 18 -13.83 55.05 3.78
CA SER A 18 -13.00 54.50 4.86
C SER A 18 -12.35 53.15 4.50
N TYR A 19 -11.10 53.03 4.96
CA TYR A 19 -10.21 51.89 4.87
C TYR A 19 -10.79 50.62 5.52
N THR A 20 -10.49 49.45 4.95
CA THR A 20 -9.93 48.23 5.60
C THR A 20 -10.09 46.98 4.70
N GLY A 21 -9.42 46.96 3.55
CA GLY A 21 -9.39 45.81 2.62
C GLY A 21 -8.32 44.76 2.93
N VAL A 22 -7.91 44.57 4.20
CA VAL A 22 -6.76 43.71 4.54
C VAL A 22 -7.13 42.52 5.45
N ALA A 23 -8.23 42.58 6.21
CA ALA A 23 -8.55 41.55 7.21
C ALA A 23 -9.35 40.32 6.72
N ARG A 24 -9.93 40.33 5.50
CA ARG A 24 -10.67 39.16 4.99
C ARG A 24 -9.81 38.13 4.24
N LYS A 25 -8.62 38.52 3.75
CA LYS A 25 -7.72 37.61 3.02
C LYS A 25 -6.91 36.71 3.97
N THR A 26 -6.60 37.17 5.18
CA THR A 26 -5.87 36.38 6.19
C THR A 26 -6.72 35.27 6.80
N GLN A 27 -7.99 35.53 7.14
CA GLN A 27 -8.91 34.50 7.67
C GLN A 27 -9.15 33.37 6.65
N LEU A 28 -9.41 33.71 5.38
CA LEU A 28 -9.61 32.73 4.31
C LEU A 28 -8.32 31.94 3.98
N ASN A 29 -7.13 32.50 4.20
CA ASN A 29 -5.84 31.81 4.03
C ASN A 29 -5.40 30.91 5.21
N VAL A 30 -6.04 31.00 6.37
CA VAL A 30 -5.76 30.08 7.49
C VAL A 30 -6.70 28.86 7.41
N ILE A 31 -7.92 29.05 6.89
CA ILE A 31 -8.90 27.98 6.70
C ILE A 31 -8.48 27.04 5.56
N ASN A 32 -7.93 27.55 4.45
CA ASN A 32 -7.46 26.70 3.34
C ASN A 32 -6.16 25.94 3.69
N GLU A 33 -5.25 26.49 4.51
CA GLU A 33 -4.03 25.81 4.97
C GLU A 33 -4.32 24.69 5.99
N THR A 34 -5.27 24.91 6.90
CA THR A 34 -5.74 23.86 7.84
C THR A 34 -6.47 22.74 7.11
N GLN A 35 -7.30 23.04 6.10
CA GLN A 35 -7.92 22.04 5.24
C GLN A 35 -6.86 21.25 4.46
N GLN A 36 -5.80 21.90 3.93
CA GLN A 36 -4.71 21.19 3.27
C GLN A 36 -3.91 20.27 4.21
N GLN A 37 -3.73 20.62 5.49
CA GLN A 37 -3.06 19.77 6.47
C GLN A 37 -3.90 18.55 6.88
N ILE A 38 -5.22 18.71 7.04
CA ILE A 38 -6.15 17.59 7.31
C ILE A 38 -6.18 16.60 6.13
N LEU A 39 -6.21 17.13 4.90
CA LEU A 39 -6.16 16.30 3.69
C LEU A 39 -4.84 15.52 3.59
N ARG A 40 -3.68 16.11 3.92
CA ARG A 40 -2.39 15.40 3.97
C ARG A 40 -2.35 14.29 5.02
N GLY A 41 -2.94 14.50 6.19
CA GLY A 41 -3.05 13.48 7.25
C GLY A 41 -3.98 12.32 6.87
N ALA A 42 -5.08 12.61 6.19
CA ALA A 42 -6.04 11.61 5.72
C ALA A 42 -5.49 10.75 4.56
N ILE A 43 -4.72 11.34 3.65
CA ILE A 43 -4.09 10.63 2.52
C ILE A 43 -3.13 9.54 3.02
N GLY A 44 -2.38 9.80 4.10
CA GLY A 44 -1.46 8.81 4.68
C GLY A 44 -2.19 7.55 5.18
N GLN A 45 -3.34 7.72 5.84
CA GLN A 45 -4.15 6.61 6.36
C GLN A 45 -4.82 5.80 5.24
N PHE A 46 -5.28 6.50 4.19
CA PHE A 46 -5.92 5.87 3.04
C PHE A 46 -4.92 5.03 2.20
N GLN A 47 -3.69 5.53 2.02
CA GLN A 47 -2.65 4.85 1.24
C GLN A 47 -2.26 3.49 1.85
N MET A 48 -2.16 3.39 3.19
CA MET A 48 -1.77 2.15 3.88
C MET A 48 -2.85 1.07 3.81
N ALA A 49 -4.13 1.46 3.93
CA ALA A 49 -5.26 0.54 3.80
C ALA A 49 -5.39 0.00 2.37
N ALA A 50 -5.19 0.85 1.36
CA ALA A 50 -5.17 0.45 -0.05
C ALA A 50 -4.02 -0.52 -0.36
N ALA A 51 -2.82 -0.30 0.20
CA ALA A 51 -1.71 -1.23 0.07
C ALA A 51 -2.06 -2.62 0.64
N ASN A 52 -2.68 -2.68 1.82
CA ASN A 52 -3.07 -3.93 2.46
C ASN A 52 -4.09 -4.72 1.62
N GLN A 53 -5.08 -4.05 1.03
CA GLN A 53 -6.06 -4.64 0.10
C GLN A 53 -5.37 -5.33 -1.10
N SER A 54 -4.29 -4.74 -1.63
CA SER A 54 -3.53 -5.30 -2.76
C SER A 54 -2.66 -6.53 -2.40
N LEU A 55 -2.28 -6.67 -1.12
CA LEU A 55 -1.36 -7.72 -0.65
C LEU A 55 -2.09 -9.02 -0.31
N ARG A 56 -3.32 -8.95 0.21
CA ARG A 56 -4.11 -10.16 0.55
C ARG A 56 -4.21 -11.20 -0.57
N PRO A 57 -4.53 -10.85 -1.84
CA PRO A 57 -4.59 -11.84 -2.91
C PRO A 57 -3.24 -12.51 -3.19
N LYS A 58 -2.12 -11.77 -3.06
CA LYS A 58 -0.77 -12.33 -3.23
C LYS A 58 -0.47 -13.38 -2.16
N VAL A 59 -0.82 -13.12 -0.89
CA VAL A 59 -0.65 -14.06 0.22
C VAL A 59 -1.49 -15.33 -0.01
N VAL A 60 -2.73 -15.18 -0.47
CA VAL A 60 -3.62 -16.32 -0.78
C VAL A 60 -3.07 -17.15 -1.94
N ALA A 61 -2.59 -16.51 -3.00
CA ALA A 61 -1.95 -17.19 -4.12
C ALA A 61 -0.72 -17.98 -3.66
N LEU A 62 0.16 -17.36 -2.89
CA LEU A 62 1.35 -17.99 -2.31
C LEU A 62 0.98 -19.23 -1.47
N TYR A 63 -0.04 -19.13 -0.62
CA TYR A 63 -0.52 -20.26 0.20
C TYR A 63 -0.97 -21.44 -0.68
N LYS A 64 -1.73 -21.17 -1.76
CA LYS A 64 -2.20 -22.19 -2.70
C LYS A 64 -1.04 -22.84 -3.45
N THR A 65 -0.09 -22.04 -3.94
CA THR A 65 1.11 -22.52 -4.64
C THR A 65 1.94 -23.44 -3.75
N LEU A 66 2.22 -23.02 -2.51
CA LEU A 66 2.97 -23.84 -1.56
C LEU A 66 2.23 -25.15 -1.23
N LEU A 67 0.91 -25.13 -1.10
CA LEU A 67 0.13 -26.34 -0.85
C LEU A 67 0.18 -27.32 -2.03
N HIS A 68 0.23 -26.81 -3.27
CA HIS A 68 0.40 -27.63 -4.46
C HIS A 68 1.79 -28.30 -4.49
N LEU A 69 2.86 -27.53 -4.27
CA LEU A 69 4.24 -28.03 -4.28
C LEU A 69 4.54 -28.97 -3.09
N GLY A 70 3.88 -28.76 -1.95
CA GLY A 70 4.05 -29.57 -0.75
C GLY A 70 3.54 -31.02 -0.85
N LYS A 71 2.85 -31.40 -1.93
CA LYS A 71 2.34 -32.78 -2.11
C LYS A 71 3.45 -33.81 -2.23
N ASP A 72 4.55 -33.45 -2.88
CA ASP A 72 5.70 -34.33 -3.12
C ASP A 72 6.76 -34.28 -2.00
N TYR A 73 6.43 -33.65 -0.87
CA TYR A 73 7.36 -33.50 0.24
C TYR A 73 7.70 -34.85 0.88
N PRO A 74 8.99 -35.15 1.15
CA PRO A 74 9.41 -36.49 1.56
C PRO A 74 8.82 -36.98 2.90
N LYS A 75 8.43 -36.07 3.80
CA LYS A 75 7.78 -36.42 5.09
C LYS A 75 6.25 -36.57 4.98
N GLY A 76 5.71 -36.44 3.77
CA GLY A 76 4.28 -36.50 3.51
C GLY A 76 3.59 -35.13 3.51
N TYR A 77 2.44 -35.10 2.84
CA TYR A 77 1.65 -33.88 2.63
C TYR A 77 1.07 -33.30 3.93
N GLU A 78 0.57 -34.15 4.83
CA GLU A 78 -0.08 -33.71 6.08
C GLU A 78 0.90 -33.00 7.03
N TYR A 79 2.15 -33.48 7.08
CA TYR A 79 3.23 -32.85 7.84
C TYR A 79 3.52 -31.45 7.32
N PHE A 80 3.68 -31.31 6.00
CA PHE A 80 3.95 -30.03 5.36
C PHE A 80 2.79 -29.05 5.54
N ARG A 81 1.56 -29.50 5.29
CA ARG A 81 0.34 -28.72 5.44
C ARG A 81 0.19 -28.18 6.86
N THR A 82 0.42 -29.01 7.87
CA THR A 82 0.34 -28.61 9.28
C THR A 82 1.37 -27.52 9.60
N LYS A 83 2.63 -27.71 9.19
CA LYS A 83 3.69 -26.73 9.42
C LYS A 83 3.42 -25.40 8.73
N LEU A 84 2.99 -25.46 7.46
CA LEU A 84 2.63 -24.27 6.70
C LEU A 84 1.49 -23.52 7.39
N LYS A 85 0.41 -24.21 7.76
CA LYS A 85 -0.72 -23.61 8.50
C LYS A 85 -0.25 -22.94 9.80
N THR A 86 0.61 -23.60 10.59
CA THR A 86 1.17 -23.02 11.81
C THR A 86 1.92 -21.71 11.56
N VAL A 87 2.72 -21.62 10.49
CA VAL A 87 3.47 -20.41 10.15
C VAL A 87 2.53 -19.26 9.77
N PHE A 88 1.51 -19.51 8.97
CA PHE A 88 0.54 -18.48 8.59
C PHE A 88 -0.31 -18.01 9.78
N ILE A 89 -0.70 -18.91 10.68
CA ILE A 89 -1.42 -18.53 11.91
C ILE A 89 -0.55 -17.65 12.82
N LYS A 90 0.73 -17.98 12.98
CA LYS A 90 1.66 -17.17 13.79
C LYS A 90 1.77 -15.73 13.30
N ASN A 91 1.66 -15.51 11.99
CA ASN A 91 1.83 -14.20 11.35
C ASN A 91 0.50 -13.52 10.99
N GLN A 92 -0.65 -14.01 11.49
CA GLN A 92 -1.97 -13.51 11.09
C GLN A 92 -2.26 -12.06 11.51
N ASN A 93 -1.61 -11.58 12.58
CA ASN A 93 -1.87 -10.26 13.17
C ASN A 93 -0.95 -9.15 12.61
N LEU A 94 -0.13 -9.45 11.59
CA LEU A 94 0.75 -8.46 10.98
C LEU A 94 -0.08 -7.45 10.18
N THR A 95 0.02 -6.17 10.58
CA THR A 95 -0.75 -5.07 9.98
C THR A 95 0.12 -4.21 9.06
N ASP A 96 1.42 -4.15 9.30
CA ASP A 96 2.34 -3.33 8.52
C ASP A 96 2.59 -3.90 7.11
N PRO A 97 2.40 -3.10 6.04
CA PRO A 97 2.51 -3.58 4.67
C PRO A 97 3.93 -4.03 4.31
N LYS A 98 4.96 -3.37 4.87
CA LYS A 98 6.37 -3.72 4.64
C LYS A 98 6.72 -5.10 5.17
N ASP A 99 6.20 -5.45 6.34
CA ASP A 99 6.44 -6.76 6.95
C ASP A 99 5.72 -7.87 6.17
N ILE A 100 4.52 -7.60 5.67
CA ILE A 100 3.78 -8.53 4.81
C ILE A 100 4.57 -8.81 3.53
N GLU A 101 5.11 -7.78 2.88
CA GLU A 101 5.95 -7.93 1.68
C GLU A 101 7.21 -8.76 1.96
N LEU A 102 7.89 -8.52 3.07
CA LEU A 102 9.04 -9.31 3.49
C LEU A 102 8.67 -10.80 3.69
N MET A 103 7.52 -11.08 4.30
CA MET A 103 7.04 -12.44 4.50
C MET A 103 6.65 -13.12 3.19
N ILE A 104 6.08 -12.38 2.23
CA ILE A 104 5.81 -12.87 0.88
C ILE A 104 7.13 -13.26 0.20
N ALA A 105 8.14 -12.39 0.24
CA ALA A 105 9.45 -12.67 -0.34
C ALA A 105 10.12 -13.92 0.26
N ARG A 106 9.99 -14.12 1.58
CA ARG A 106 10.43 -15.36 2.24
C ARG A 106 9.68 -16.59 1.75
N GLY A 107 8.37 -16.48 1.54
CA GLY A 107 7.58 -17.56 0.97
C GLY A 107 7.96 -17.91 -0.46
N GLU A 108 8.24 -16.91 -1.29
CA GLU A 108 8.73 -17.10 -2.67
C GLU A 108 10.11 -17.78 -2.71
N TYR A 109 10.97 -17.51 -1.73
CA TYR A 109 12.22 -18.23 -1.59
C TYR A 109 11.98 -19.73 -1.32
N ILE A 110 11.07 -20.06 -0.41
CA ILE A 110 10.70 -21.45 -0.09
C ILE A 110 10.13 -22.17 -1.33
N VAL A 111 9.35 -21.47 -2.16
CA VAL A 111 8.85 -22.02 -3.43
C VAL A 111 10.02 -22.48 -4.31
N LYS A 112 11.04 -21.64 -4.49
CA LYS A 112 12.22 -21.98 -5.30
C LYS A 112 13.01 -23.16 -4.71
N GLU A 113 13.11 -23.25 -3.39
CA GLU A 113 13.75 -24.39 -2.73
C GLU A 113 12.99 -25.71 -2.99
N LEU A 114 11.65 -25.67 -2.94
CA LEU A 114 10.81 -26.84 -3.24
C LEU A 114 10.91 -27.25 -4.71
N GLU A 115 10.94 -26.29 -5.63
CA GLU A 115 11.17 -26.55 -7.06
C GLU A 115 12.54 -27.18 -7.29
N ALA A 116 13.59 -26.65 -6.66
CA ALA A 116 14.94 -27.21 -6.74
C ALA A 116 14.99 -28.65 -6.20
N LEU A 117 14.31 -28.91 -5.09
CA LEU A 117 14.19 -30.26 -4.52
C LEU A 117 13.48 -31.22 -5.48
N TYR A 118 12.40 -30.77 -6.13
CA TYR A 118 11.68 -31.54 -7.14
C TYR A 118 12.59 -31.88 -8.33
N MET A 119 13.33 -30.90 -8.86
CA MET A 119 14.28 -31.12 -9.96
C MET A 119 15.40 -32.08 -9.57
N LEU A 120 15.92 -31.98 -8.35
CA LEU A 120 16.94 -32.89 -7.83
C LEU A 120 16.42 -34.34 -7.75
N LYS A 121 15.19 -34.53 -7.25
CA LYS A 121 14.53 -35.85 -7.22
C LYS A 121 14.37 -36.44 -8.63
N LYS A 122 13.95 -35.61 -9.59
CA LYS A 122 13.83 -36.00 -11.01
C LYS A 122 15.18 -36.42 -11.59
N TYR A 123 16.22 -35.62 -11.39
CA TYR A 123 17.58 -35.93 -11.84
C TYR A 123 18.11 -37.25 -11.23
N ARG A 124 17.98 -37.44 -9.91
CA ARG A 124 18.40 -38.67 -9.23
C ARG A 124 17.73 -39.92 -9.84
N THR A 125 16.44 -39.81 -10.18
CA THR A 125 15.68 -40.91 -10.80
C THR A 125 16.20 -41.22 -12.21
N LEU A 126 16.46 -40.19 -13.03
CA LEU A 126 17.01 -40.36 -14.38
C LEU A 126 18.41 -40.96 -14.34
N LYS A 127 19.28 -40.45 -13.47
CA LYS A 127 20.64 -40.97 -13.28
C LYS A 127 20.64 -42.44 -12.85
N ARG A 128 19.69 -42.88 -12.01
CA ARG A 128 19.60 -44.29 -11.62
C ARG A 128 19.16 -45.20 -12.77
N ARG A 129 18.37 -44.68 -13.73
CA ARG A 129 17.84 -45.48 -14.85
C ARG A 129 18.79 -45.53 -16.05
N TYR A 130 19.51 -44.44 -16.30
CA TYR A 130 20.31 -44.25 -17.51
C TYR A 130 21.78 -43.89 -17.24
N GLY A 131 22.19 -43.82 -15.97
CA GLY A 131 23.56 -43.45 -15.59
C GLY A 131 24.60 -44.55 -15.81
N ASP A 132 24.15 -45.76 -16.09
CA ASP A 132 24.99 -46.91 -16.41
C ASP A 132 25.03 -47.09 -17.93
N VAL A 133 25.79 -46.21 -18.59
CA VAL A 133 26.35 -46.44 -19.92
C VAL A 133 27.85 -46.18 -19.79
N LYS A 134 28.59 -47.22 -19.42
CA LYS A 134 30.04 -47.28 -19.48
C LYS A 134 30.45 -48.65 -19.97
#